data_AF-A0AAX4KUB8-F1
#
_entry.id   AF-A0AAX4KUB8-F1
#
_cell.length_a   1.000
_cell.length_b   1.000
_cell.length_c   1.000
_cell.angle_alpha   90.00
_cell.angle_beta   90.00
_cell.angle_gamma   90.00
#
_symmetry.space_group_name_H-M   'P 1'
#
loop_
_entity.id
_entity.type
_entity.pdbx_description
1 polymer ?
#
loop_
_entity_poly.entity_id
_entity_poly.type
_entity_poly.pdbx_seq_one_letter_code
_entity_poly.pdbx_strand_id
1 'polypeptide(L)'
;MYGSTTTTRTTHHTSHRQNRIRGLRSAINNPRTTHAGRNHAQHELHSMGVKSTQPSLGTRLRRFFHLPGKSHGHRSTRTTHTPYSTTHTSTRTIY
;
A
#
# COMPACT_ATOMS: atom_id res chain seq x y z
N MET A 1 37.32 -7.76 -12.16
CA MET A 1 36.34 -8.60 -12.88
C MET A 1 35.00 -8.49 -12.13
N TYR A 2 34.08 -7.62 -12.57
CA TYR A 2 32.77 -7.49 -11.93
C TYR A 2 31.84 -8.58 -12.47
N GLY A 3 31.47 -9.54 -11.62
CA GLY A 3 30.49 -10.58 -11.97
C GLY A 3 29.10 -9.96 -12.12
N SER A 4 28.50 -10.10 -13.29
CA SER A 4 27.10 -9.75 -13.53
C SER A 4 26.20 -10.71 -12.76
N THR A 5 25.60 -10.23 -11.67
CA THR A 5 24.55 -10.96 -10.93
C THR A 5 23.25 -10.89 -11.73
N THR A 6 23.05 -11.86 -12.61
CA THR A 6 21.73 -12.11 -13.23
C THR A 6 20.79 -12.64 -12.15
N THR A 7 20.16 -11.74 -11.40
CA THR A 7 19.11 -12.08 -10.43
C THR A 7 17.85 -12.44 -11.19
N THR A 8 17.66 -13.73 -11.46
CA THR A 8 16.45 -14.28 -12.09
C THR A 8 15.26 -14.12 -11.13
N ARG A 9 14.55 -12.99 -11.23
CA ARG A 9 13.35 -12.69 -10.42
C ARG A 9 12.22 -13.64 -10.81
N THR A 10 11.93 -14.64 -9.98
CA THR A 10 10.80 -15.57 -10.13
C THR A 10 9.57 -15.16 -9.30
N THR A 11 9.24 -13.86 -9.29
CA THR A 11 8.02 -13.28 -8.65
C THR A 11 7.19 -12.44 -9.64
N HIS A 12 7.29 -12.73 -10.93
CA HIS A 12 6.76 -11.88 -12.02
C HIS A 12 5.26 -12.04 -12.30
N HIS A 13 4.65 -13.19 -12.03
CA HIS A 13 3.25 -13.43 -12.42
C HIS A 13 2.22 -12.72 -11.53
N THR A 14 2.38 -12.79 -10.20
CA THR A 14 1.44 -12.15 -9.26
C THR A 14 1.54 -10.63 -9.29
N SER A 15 2.75 -10.09 -9.49
CA SER A 15 3.00 -8.65 -9.55
C SER A 15 2.42 -8.02 -10.81
N HIS A 16 2.52 -8.69 -11.96
CA HIS A 16 1.99 -8.20 -13.24
C HIS A 16 0.48 -7.95 -13.19
N ARG A 17 -0.30 -8.92 -12.70
CA ARG A 17 -1.76 -8.79 -12.58
C ARG A 17 -2.16 -7.61 -11.71
N GLN A 18 -1.50 -7.44 -10.56
CA GLN A 18 -1.78 -6.34 -9.63
C GLN A 18 -1.39 -4.98 -10.20
N ASN A 19 -0.28 -4.92 -10.94
CA ASN A 19 0.14 -3.69 -11.61
C ASN A 19 -0.85 -3.29 -12.71
N ARG A 20 -1.36 -4.26 -13.49
CA ARG A 20 -2.42 -4.02 -14.48
C ARG A 20 -3.69 -3.47 -13.82
N ILE A 21 -4.14 -4.08 -12.73
CA ILE A 21 -5.29 -3.60 -11.96
C ILE A 21 -5.10 -2.15 -11.49
N ARG A 22 -3.91 -1.80 -10.98
CA ARG A 22 -3.59 -0.42 -10.55
C ARG A 22 -3.63 0.55 -11.73
N GLY A 23 -3.05 0.18 -12.87
CA GLY A 23 -3.06 1.01 -14.09
C GLY A 23 -4.48 1.30 -14.58
N LEU A 24 -5.33 0.27 -14.65
CA LEU A 24 -6.73 0.41 -15.05
C LEU A 24 -7.53 1.29 -14.07
N ARG A 25 -7.31 1.11 -12.76
CA ARG A 25 -7.93 1.98 -11.74
C ARG A 25 -7.50 3.43 -11.89
N SER A 26 -6.23 3.69 -12.23
CA SER A 26 -5.75 5.03 -12.51
C SER A 26 -6.38 5.62 -13.76
N ALA A 27 -6.51 4.83 -14.84
CA ALA A 27 -7.15 5.27 -16.08
C ALA A 27 -8.60 5.70 -15.86
N ILE A 28 -9.36 4.99 -15.02
CA ILE A 28 -10.75 5.34 -14.68
C ILE A 28 -10.86 6.70 -13.98
N ASN A 29 -9.91 7.00 -13.09
CA ASN A 29 -9.95 8.19 -12.25
C ASN A 29 -9.22 9.40 -12.87
N ASN A 30 -8.47 9.20 -13.95
CA ASN A 30 -7.73 10.26 -14.61
C ASN A 30 -8.67 11.11 -15.49
N PRO A 31 -8.85 12.41 -15.21
CA PRO A 31 -9.72 13.28 -16.00
C PRO A 31 -9.22 13.48 -17.44
N ARG A 32 -7.92 13.22 -17.70
CA ARG A 32 -7.31 13.31 -19.03
C ARG A 32 -7.56 12.07 -19.90
N THR A 33 -8.09 10.99 -19.33
CA THR A 33 -8.39 9.77 -20.10
C THR A 33 -9.72 9.93 -20.83
N THR A 34 -9.74 9.52 -22.09
CA THR A 34 -10.94 9.57 -22.95
C THR A 34 -12.10 8.79 -22.33
N HIS A 35 -13.33 9.15 -22.68
CA HIS A 35 -14.52 8.43 -22.19
C HIS A 35 -14.48 6.94 -22.56
N ALA A 36 -14.17 6.63 -23.82
CA ALA A 36 -14.00 5.26 -24.30
C ALA A 36 -12.90 4.51 -23.54
N GLY A 37 -11.75 5.14 -23.27
CA GLY A 37 -10.66 4.54 -22.51
C GLY A 37 -11.03 4.22 -21.06
N ARG A 38 -11.84 5.07 -20.43
CA ARG A 38 -12.38 4.81 -19.08
C ARG A 38 -13.36 3.65 -19.07
N ASN A 39 -14.26 3.56 -20.05
CA ASN A 39 -15.23 2.46 -20.17
C ASN A 39 -14.51 1.13 -20.42
N HIS A 40 -13.50 1.12 -21.30
CA HIS A 40 -12.66 -0.05 -21.53
C HIS A 40 -11.96 -0.51 -20.26
N ALA A 41 -11.34 0.42 -19.51
CA ALA A 41 -10.69 0.09 -18.25
C ALA A 41 -11.64 -0.46 -17.18
N GLN A 42 -12.90 0.00 -17.14
CA GLN A 42 -13.94 -0.55 -16.28
C GLN A 42 -14.29 -1.99 -16.67
N HIS A 43 -14.52 -2.23 -17.96
CA HIS A 43 -14.82 -3.57 -18.48
C HIS A 43 -13.67 -4.54 -18.14
N GLU A 44 -12.44 -4.12 -18.36
CA GLU A 44 -11.25 -4.94 -18.12
C GLU A 44 -11.04 -5.26 -16.63
N LEU A 45 -11.34 -4.33 -15.72
CA LEU A 45 -11.35 -4.64 -14.29
C LEU A 45 -12.45 -5.62 -13.91
N HIS A 46 -13.64 -5.50 -14.50
CA HIS A 46 -14.75 -6.41 -14.26
C HIS A 46 -14.45 -7.82 -14.78
N SER A 47 -13.85 -7.96 -15.97
CA SER A 47 -13.44 -9.27 -16.50
C SER A 47 -12.33 -9.91 -15.68
N MET A 48 -11.50 -9.10 -15.02
CA MET A 48 -10.53 -9.57 -14.03
C MET A 48 -11.16 -9.92 -12.66
N GLY A 49 -12.48 -9.82 -12.49
CA GLY A 49 -13.16 -10.09 -11.21
C GLY A 49 -12.82 -9.07 -10.11
N VAL A 50 -12.32 -7.88 -10.48
CA VAL A 50 -11.98 -6.82 -9.53
C VAL A 50 -13.11 -5.81 -9.49
N LYS A 51 -13.75 -5.66 -8.32
CA LYS A 51 -14.79 -4.64 -8.12
C LYS A 51 -14.16 -3.25 -8.30
N SER A 52 -14.75 -2.42 -9.16
CA SER A 52 -14.30 -1.06 -9.38
C SER A 52 -14.22 -0.34 -8.02
N THR A 53 -13.01 0.01 -7.57
CA THR A 53 -12.81 0.70 -6.29
C THR A 53 -13.17 2.18 -6.47
N GLN A 54 -14.45 2.45 -6.68
CA GLN A 54 -14.96 3.80 -6.53
C GLN A 54 -14.98 4.11 -5.02
N PRO A 55 -14.37 5.22 -4.58
CA PRO A 55 -14.52 5.66 -3.20
C PRO A 55 -16.03 5.81 -2.93
N SER A 56 -16.49 5.35 -1.76
CA SER A 56 -17.89 5.53 -1.37
C SER A 56 -18.29 7.00 -1.50
N LEU A 57 -19.57 7.29 -1.78
CA LEU A 57 -20.07 8.67 -1.92
C LEU A 57 -19.64 9.55 -0.73
N GLY A 58 -19.67 9.00 0.49
CA GLY A 58 -19.18 9.70 1.68
C GLY A 58 -17.68 9.99 1.70
N THR A 59 -16.84 9.18 1.04
CA THR A 59 -15.40 9.45 0.87
C THR A 59 -15.17 10.57 -0.15
N ARG A 60 -15.98 10.62 -1.21
CA ARG A 60 -15.93 11.70 -2.21
C ARG A 60 -16.35 13.03 -1.61
N LEU A 61 -17.47 13.06 -0.88
CA LEU A 61 -17.95 14.27 -0.20
C LEU A 61 -16.94 14.77 0.83
N ARG A 62 -16.33 13.88 1.64
CA ARG A 62 -15.27 14.29 2.58
C ARG A 62 -14.09 14.96 1.90
N ARG A 63 -13.58 14.35 0.83
CA ARG A 63 -12.47 14.92 0.03
C ARG A 63 -12.84 16.27 -0.57
N PHE A 64 -14.07 16.42 -1.04
CA PHE A 64 -14.56 17.67 -1.63
C PHE A 64 -14.59 18.81 -0.61
N PHE A 65 -15.02 18.53 0.62
CA PHE A 65 -15.06 19.52 1.71
C PHE A 65 -13.79 19.56 2.58
N HIS A 66 -12.66 19.01 2.11
CA HIS A 66 -11.39 18.92 2.86
C HIS A 66 -11.54 18.35 4.28
N LEU A 67 -12.55 17.52 4.50
CA LEU A 67 -12.81 16.92 5.81
C LEU A 67 -11.68 15.93 6.13
N PRO A 68 -11.16 15.94 7.38
CA PRO A 68 -10.13 15.00 7.79
C PRO A 68 -10.62 13.56 7.58
N GLY A 69 -9.72 12.71 7.11
CA GLY A 69 -10.01 11.30 6.91
C GLY A 69 -10.47 10.64 8.21
N LYS A 70 -11.28 9.58 8.11
CA LYS A 70 -11.58 8.73 9.27
C LYS A 70 -10.25 8.19 9.79
N SER A 71 -9.88 8.54 11.02
CA SER A 71 -8.72 7.99 11.71
C SER A 71 -8.89 6.48 11.78
N HIS A 72 -8.13 5.75 10.96
CA HIS A 72 -7.93 4.33 11.19
C HIS A 72 -6.95 4.30 12.35
N GLY A 73 -7.41 4.00 13.56
CA GLY A 73 -6.59 3.99 14.76
C GLY A 73 -5.26 3.34 14.45
N HIS A 74 -4.17 4.09 14.62
CA HIS A 74 -2.83 3.58 14.38
C HIS A 74 -2.68 2.31 15.21
N ARG A 75 -2.61 1.15 14.55
CA ARG A 75 -2.28 -0.12 15.21
C ARG A 75 -0.88 0.07 15.79
N SER A 76 -0.80 0.33 17.09
CA SER A 76 0.45 0.43 17.82
C SER A 76 1.12 -0.94 17.78
N THR A 77 2.07 -1.13 16.89
CA THR A 77 3.04 -2.21 16.98
C THR A 77 4.38 -1.60 17.38
N ARG A 78 4.46 -1.12 18.63
CA ARG A 78 5.74 -0.92 19.29
C ARG A 78 6.09 -2.21 20.03
N THR A 79 6.65 -3.17 19.30
CA THR A 79 7.31 -4.33 19.91
C THR A 79 8.66 -3.85 20.42
N THR A 80 8.81 -3.70 21.73
CA THR A 80 10.10 -3.46 22.39
C THR A 80 10.95 -4.72 22.23
N HIS A 81 12.09 -4.62 21.56
CA HIS A 81 13.11 -5.68 21.51
C HIS A 81 14.29 -5.23 22.38
N THR A 82 14.47 -5.83 23.56
CA THR A 82 15.67 -5.68 24.41
C THR A 82 16.56 -6.91 24.26
N PRO A 83 17.69 -6.84 23.55
CA PRO A 83 18.58 -7.99 23.39
C PRO A 83 19.84 -7.88 24.25
N TYR A 84 19.74 -7.73 25.57
CA TYR A 84 20.86 -8.03 26.47
C TYR A 84 20.41 -8.06 27.93
N SER A 85 20.55 -9.24 28.56
CA SER A 85 20.52 -9.38 30.01
C SER A 85 21.95 -9.14 30.51
N THR A 86 22.26 -7.91 30.93
CA THR A 86 23.54 -7.60 31.61
C THR A 86 23.29 -7.49 33.10
N THR A 87 23.77 -8.46 33.86
CA THR A 87 23.75 -8.47 35.33
C THR A 87 24.73 -7.41 35.83
N HIS A 88 24.24 -6.31 36.42
CA HIS A 88 25.09 -5.34 37.11
C HIS A 88 24.97 -5.56 38.63
N THR A 89 26.00 -6.14 39.23
CA THR A 89 26.16 -6.17 40.69
C THR A 89 26.51 -4.75 41.16
N SER A 90 25.56 -4.06 41.78
CA SER A 90 25.77 -2.72 42.33
C SER A 90 26.20 -2.81 43.79
N THR A 91 27.47 -2.55 44.06
CA THR A 91 28.03 -2.42 45.41
C THR A 91 27.58 -1.08 46.01
N ARG A 92 26.77 -1.12 47.07
CA ARG A 92 26.21 0.06 47.72
C ARG A 92 27.16 0.58 48.79
N THR A 93 27.95 1.61 48.48
CA THR A 93 28.72 2.37 49.49
C THR A 93 27.81 3.46 50.07
N ILE A 94 27.61 3.43 51.39
CA ILE A 94 26.83 4.42 52.14
C ILE A 94 27.85 5.37 52.79
N TYR A 95 27.71 6.68 52.55
CA TYR A 95 28.30 7.74 53.36
C TYR A 95 27.18 8.43 54.14
#